data_AF-A0A0N4TZA8-F1
#
_entry.id   AF-A0A0N4TZA8-F1
#
_cell.length_a   1.000
_cell.length_b   1.000
_cell.length_c   1.000
_cell.angle_alpha   90.00
_cell.angle_beta   90.00
_cell.angle_gamma   90.00
#
_symmetry.space_group_name_H-M   'P 1'
#
loop_
_entity.id
_entity.type
_entity.pdbx_description
1 polymer ?
#
loop_
_entity_poly.entity_id
_entity_poly.type
_entity_poly.pdbx_seq_one_letter_code
_entity_poly.pdbx_strand_id
1 'polypeptide(L)'
;MSKPKVGINGFGRIGRLVLRAAVEKDTVDVVAVNDPFINIDYMVYMFKYDSTHGRFKGSVSAEGGKLIVTNGKTTHHISVHNR
;
A
#
# COMPACT_ATOMS: atom_id res chain seq x y z
N MET A 1 -15.80 -10.05 -13.40
CA MET A 1 -16.34 -9.14 -12.36
C MET A 1 -15.25 -8.16 -11.97
N SER A 2 -15.59 -6.91 -11.66
CA SER A 2 -14.62 -5.92 -11.18
C SER A 2 -14.15 -6.26 -9.76
N LYS A 3 -12.86 -6.07 -9.45
CA LYS A 3 -12.33 -6.26 -8.09
C LYS A 3 -12.99 -5.26 -7.12
N PRO A 4 -13.35 -5.68 -5.90
CA PRO A 4 -13.84 -4.76 -4.87
C PRO A 4 -12.81 -3.67 -4.59
N LYS A 5 -13.25 -2.42 -4.47
CA LYS A 5 -12.39 -1.28 -4.11
C LYS A 5 -12.38 -1.11 -2.59
N VAL A 6 -11.20 -0.97 -2.01
CA VAL A 6 -11.01 -0.92 -0.55
C VAL A 6 -10.15 0.28 -0.16
N GLY A 7 -10.52 0.94 0.93
CA GLY A 7 -9.71 1.95 1.61
C GLY A 7 -9.10 1.39 2.90
N ILE A 8 -7.91 1.86 3.26
CA ILE A 8 -7.23 1.50 4.51
C ILE A 8 -7.16 2.74 5.41
N ASN A 9 -7.75 2.67 6.60
CA ASN A 9 -7.62 3.73 7.60
C ASN A 9 -6.60 3.31 8.66
N GLY A 10 -5.43 3.94 8.64
CA GLY A 10 -4.24 3.60 9.42
C GLY A 10 -3.23 2.74 8.65
N PHE A 11 -2.03 3.28 8.41
CA PHE A 11 -0.93 2.62 7.70
C PHE A 11 0.09 1.96 8.66
N GLY A 12 -0.42 1.47 9.78
CA GLY A 12 0.31 0.70 10.78
C GLY A 12 0.58 -0.74 10.35
N ARG A 13 0.87 -1.62 11.32
CA ARG A 13 1.25 -3.01 11.06
C ARG A 13 0.21 -3.78 10.23
N ILE A 14 -1.07 -3.70 10.62
CA ILE A 14 -2.16 -4.41 9.92
C ILE A 14 -2.42 -3.80 8.55
N GLY A 15 -2.49 -2.46 8.44
CA GLY A 15 -2.73 -1.78 7.17
C GLY A 15 -1.70 -2.16 6.09
N ARG A 16 -0.41 -2.20 6.46
CA ARG A 16 0.66 -2.63 5.53
C ARG A 16 0.55 -4.08 5.12
N LEU A 17 0.23 -4.98 6.05
CA LEU A 17 0.07 -6.42 5.74
C LEU A 17 -1.16 -6.68 4.88
N VAL A 18 -2.26 -5.95 5.10
CA VAL A 18 -3.44 -5.99 4.25
C VAL A 18 -3.09 -5.55 2.84
N LEU A 19 -2.37 -4.43 2.67
CA LEU A 19 -1.92 -3.98 1.36
C LEU A 19 -0.99 -5.01 0.69
N ARG A 20 -0.03 -5.60 1.43
CA ARG A 20 0.85 -6.65 0.91
C ARG A 20 0.05 -7.86 0.42
N ALA A 21 -0.91 -8.34 1.20
CA ALA A 21 -1.76 -9.46 0.82
C ALA A 21 -2.68 -9.14 -0.37
N ALA A 22 -3.22 -7.91 -0.45
CA ALA A 22 -4.05 -7.46 -1.56
C ALA A 22 -3.28 -7.50 -2.88
N VAL A 23 -2.04 -6.96 -2.85
CA VAL A 23 -1.14 -6.91 -4.01
C VAL A 23 -0.65 -8.31 -4.41
N GLU A 24 -0.35 -9.19 -3.45
CA GLU A 24 0.12 -10.56 -3.73
C GLU A 24 -0.97 -11.48 -4.26
N LYS A 25 -2.19 -11.37 -3.72
CA LYS A 25 -3.31 -12.25 -4.10
C LYS A 25 -4.15 -11.71 -5.24
N ASP A 26 -3.98 -10.44 -5.60
CA ASP A 26 -4.70 -9.78 -6.68
C ASP A 26 -6.25 -9.83 -6.51
N THR A 27 -6.73 -9.84 -5.26
CA THR A 27 -8.15 -10.09 -4.92
C THR A 27 -9.00 -8.83 -4.82
N VAL A 28 -8.41 -7.72 -4.36
CA VAL A 28 -9.07 -6.44 -4.13
C VAL A 28 -8.22 -5.31 -4.67
N ASP A 29 -8.83 -4.19 -5.00
CA ASP A 29 -8.14 -2.98 -5.43
C ASP A 29 -8.07 -1.95 -4.28
N VAL A 30 -6.88 -1.77 -3.71
CA VAL A 30 -6.66 -0.75 -2.69
C VAL A 30 -6.54 0.60 -3.39
N VAL A 31 -7.47 1.52 -3.10
CA VAL A 31 -7.57 2.81 -3.79
C VAL A 31 -7.19 4.00 -2.93
N ALA A 32 -7.24 3.86 -1.60
CA ALA A 32 -6.94 4.95 -0.69
C ALA A 32 -6.34 4.46 0.63
N VAL A 33 -5.45 5.27 1.20
CA VAL A 33 -4.92 5.13 2.55
C VAL A 33 -5.12 6.45 3.28
N ASN A 34 -5.60 6.40 4.53
CA ASN A 34 -5.63 7.55 5.43
C ASN A 34 -4.70 7.31 6.62
N ASP A 35 -3.72 8.19 6.85
CA ASP A 35 -2.91 8.19 8.07
C ASP A 35 -2.38 9.61 8.37
N PRO A 36 -2.87 10.28 9.43
CA PRO A 36 -2.49 11.67 9.70
C PRO A 36 -1.05 11.84 10.19
N PHE A 37 -0.34 10.75 10.54
CA PHE A 37 0.98 10.82 11.18
C PHE A 37 2.13 10.35 10.27
N ILE A 38 1.83 9.80 9.09
CA ILE A 38 2.80 9.14 8.22
C ILE A 38 2.78 9.82 6.85
N ASN A 39 3.88 10.45 6.47
CA ASN A 39 4.01 11.02 5.13
C ASN A 39 4.27 9.92 4.08
N ILE A 40 4.01 10.24 2.81
CA ILE A 40 4.05 9.25 1.72
C ILE A 40 5.44 8.64 1.49
N ASP A 41 6.51 9.41 1.64
CA ASP A 41 7.88 8.92 1.50
C ASP A 41 8.22 7.91 2.61
N TYR A 42 7.72 8.17 3.82
CA TYR A 42 7.85 7.24 4.93
C TYR A 42 6.97 6.00 4.75
N MET A 43 5.77 6.13 4.16
CA MET A 43 4.96 4.96 3.77
C MET A 43 5.71 4.04 2.81
N VAL A 44 6.41 4.58 1.81
CA VAL A 44 7.26 3.81 0.89
C VAL A 44 8.32 3.03 1.66
N TYR A 45 9.04 3.69 2.57
CA TYR A 45 10.05 3.05 3.40
C TYR A 45 9.46 1.94 4.27
N MET A 46 8.40 2.22 5.02
CA MET A 46 7.75 1.27 5.94
C MET A 46 7.14 0.07 5.21
N PHE A 47 6.68 0.26 3.97
CA PHE A 47 6.15 -0.83 3.17
C PHE A 47 7.26 -1.70 2.57
N LYS A 48 8.37 -1.07 2.15
CA LYS A 48 9.53 -1.75 1.59
C LYS A 48 10.26 -2.60 2.62
N TYR A 49 10.38 -2.13 3.86
CA TYR A 49 11.12 -2.79 4.93
C TYR A 49 10.22 -3.16 6.11
N ASP A 50 10.01 -4.46 6.31
CA ASP A 50 9.31 -4.99 7.48
C ASP A 50 10.26 -5.90 8.28
N SER A 51 10.37 -5.67 9.60
CA SER A 51 11.29 -6.40 10.47
C SER A 51 10.89 -7.86 10.69
N THR A 52 9.60 -8.19 10.58
CA THR A 52 9.07 -9.54 10.83
C THR A 52 8.90 -10.31 9.53
N HIS A 53 8.37 -9.65 8.48
CA HIS A 53 8.04 -10.28 7.20
C HIS A 53 9.07 -9.98 6.11
N GLY A 54 10.19 -9.35 6.46
CA GLY A 54 11.27 -9.02 5.54
C GLY A 54 10.90 -7.98 4.48
N ARG A 55 11.80 -7.83 3.52
CA ARG A 55 11.66 -6.86 2.43
C ARG A 55 10.52 -7.23 1.50
N PHE A 56 9.77 -6.23 1.06
CA PHE A 56 8.80 -6.42 0.00
C PHE A 56 9.50 -6.77 -1.31
N LYS A 57 9.01 -7.78 -2.04
CA LYS A 57 9.63 -8.30 -3.26
C LYS A 57 9.27 -7.49 -4.51
N GLY A 58 8.16 -6.76 -4.47
CA GLY A 58 7.74 -5.88 -5.54
C GLY A 58 8.38 -4.48 -5.45
N SER A 59 7.90 -3.56 -6.28
CA SER A 59 8.28 -2.15 -6.21
C SER A 59 7.24 -1.35 -5.44
N VAL A 60 7.72 -0.32 -4.74
CA VAL A 60 6.90 0.69 -4.10
C VAL A 60 7.55 2.06 -4.30
N SER A 61 6.77 3.04 -4.74
CA SER A 61 7.22 4.42 -4.98
C SER A 61 6.11 5.42 -4.66
N ALA A 62 6.49 6.69 -4.50
CA ALA A 62 5.57 7.81 -4.37
C ALA A 62 5.62 8.65 -5.65
N GLU A 63 4.47 8.93 -6.24
CA GLU A 63 4.36 9.78 -7.44
C GLU A 63 3.05 10.58 -7.39
N GLY A 64 3.13 11.91 -7.53
CA GLY A 64 1.95 12.78 -7.61
C GLY A 64 1.00 12.67 -6.40
N GLY A 65 1.52 12.45 -5.19
CA GLY A 65 0.72 12.27 -3.97
C GLY A 65 0.03 10.90 -3.87
N LYS A 66 0.43 9.94 -4.70
CA LYS A 66 -0.06 8.56 -4.67
C LYS A 66 1.06 7.57 -4.35
N LEU A 67 0.70 6.55 -3.59
CA LEU A 67 1.56 5.41 -3.35
C LEU A 67 1.32 4.40 -4.47
N ILE A 68 2.36 4.12 -5.25
CA ILE A 68 2.33 3.14 -6.33
C ILE A 68 2.98 1.87 -5.83
N VAL A 69 2.24 0.76 -5.86
CA VAL A 69 2.73 -0.55 -5.42
C VAL A 69 2.53 -1.56 -6.54
N THR A 70 3.62 -2.18 -6.99
CA THR A 70 3.59 -3.19 -8.05
C THR A 70 4.20 -4.50 -7.58
N ASN A 71 3.53 -5.61 -7.86
CA ASN A 71 4.06 -6.96 -7.68
C ASN A 71 3.66 -7.84 -8.86
N GLY A 72 4.64 -8.31 -9.63
CA GLY A 72 4.38 -9.04 -10.86
C GLY A 72 3.58 -8.20 -11.86
N LYS A 73 2.34 -8.62 -12.16
CA LYS A 73 1.43 -7.93 -13.09
C LYS A 73 0.42 -6.99 -12.41
N THR A 74 0.38 -6.99 -11.07
CA THR A 74 -0.59 -6.19 -10.30
C THR A 74 0.05 -4.88 -9.90
N THR A 75 -0.63 -3.77 -10.19
CA THR A 75 -0.24 -2.41 -9.77
C THR A 75 -1.42 -1.71 -9.12
N HIS A 76 -1.22 -1.18 -7.92
CA HIS A 76 -2.19 -0.33 -7.22
C HIS A 76 -1.72 1.11 -7.24
N HIS A 77 -2.67 2.02 -7.53
CA HIS A 77 -2.48 3.46 -7.45
C HIS A 77 -3.30 4.00 -6.28
N ILE A 78 -2.64 4.26 -5.15
CA ILE A 78 -3.32 4.50 -3.88
C ILE A 78 -3.21 5.98 -3.54
N SER A 79 -4.35 6.66 -3.42
CA SER A 79 -4.40 8.04 -2.92
C SER A 79 -4.10 8.07 -1.42
N VAL A 80 -3.17 8.93 -1.01
CA VAL A 80 -2.83 9.11 0.41
C VAL A 80 -3.54 10.35 0.94
N HIS A 81 -4.22 10.19 2.07
CA HIS A 81 -4.92 11.23 2.80
C HIS A 81 -4.33 11.35 4.22
N ASN A 82 -4.15 12.59 4.68
CA ASN A 82 -3.59 12.89 6.00
C ASN A 82 -4.64 13.64 6.83
N ARG A 83 -5.86 13.07 6.98
CA ARG A 83 -6.97 13.69 7.71
C ARG A 83 -7.33 12.90 8.96
#